data_AF-A0ABD1GED0-F1
#
_entry.id   AF-A0ABD1GED0-F1
#
_cell.length_a   1.000
_cell.length_b   1.000
_cell.length_c   1.000
_cell.angle_alpha   90.00
_cell.angle_beta   90.00
_cell.angle_gamma   90.00
#
_symmetry.space_group_name_H-M   'P 1'
#
loop_
_entity.id
_entity.type
_entity.pdbx_description
1 polymer ?
#
loop_
_entity_poly.entity_id
_entity_poly.type
_entity_poly.pdbx_seq_one_letter_code
_entity_poly.pdbx_strand_id
1 'polypeptide(L)'
;MAKIELAETVDKKLYDAATTGDIDTFQTLVQQDPFLVDQVSFARSRNLLHIAAASGHVEIARILLSIAPDEMRWWVDDQGMNPVHIAAMKGHVEILEFLLQNDLSPAMERLHRGQTVLHLCVKHRQLETLKFLVKKLDILVPVNDDDGEKAFDLAVRCNRDEMIEY
;
A
#
# COMPACT_ATOMS: atom_id res chain seq x y z
N MET A 1 3.63 -7.63 -34.02
CA MET A 1 5.02 -7.76 -33.52
C MET A 1 5.45 -6.45 -32.86
N ALA A 2 5.60 -5.33 -33.60
CA ALA A 2 6.06 -4.06 -33.02
C ALA A 2 5.17 -3.43 -31.91
N LYS A 3 3.84 -3.58 -31.95
CA LYS A 3 2.93 -3.05 -30.90
C LYS A 3 3.03 -3.77 -29.55
N ILE A 4 3.36 -5.07 -29.56
CA ILE A 4 3.43 -5.91 -28.35
C ILE A 4 4.75 -5.61 -27.61
N GLU A 5 5.85 -5.51 -28.36
CA GLU A 5 7.17 -5.15 -27.83
C GLU A 5 7.18 -3.71 -27.28
N LEU A 6 6.43 -2.78 -27.89
CA LEU A 6 6.28 -1.41 -27.38
C LEU A 6 5.54 -1.37 -26.03
N ALA A 7 4.45 -2.11 -25.89
CA ALA A 7 3.66 -2.14 -24.65
C ALA A 7 4.45 -2.69 -23.46
N GLU A 8 5.20 -3.79 -23.66
CA GLU A 8 6.11 -4.34 -22.65
C GLU A 8 7.20 -3.33 -22.21
N THR A 9 7.64 -2.44 -23.10
CA THR A 9 8.57 -1.37 -22.72
C THR A 9 7.93 -0.23 -21.94
N VAL A 10 6.65 0.09 -22.19
CA VAL A 10 5.95 1.18 -21.50
C VAL A 10 5.59 0.76 -20.08
N ASP A 11 5.03 -0.45 -19.91
CA ASP A 11 4.68 -0.99 -18.59
C ASP A 11 5.90 -1.07 -17.69
N LYS A 12 7.03 -1.52 -18.24
CA LYS A 12 8.31 -1.54 -17.52
C LYS A 12 8.77 -0.14 -17.13
N LYS A 13 8.68 0.85 -18.03
CA LYS A 13 9.08 2.23 -17.70
C LYS A 13 8.19 2.86 -16.64
N LEU A 14 6.89 2.61 -16.67
CA LEU A 14 5.97 3.03 -15.62
C LEU A 14 6.29 2.36 -14.30
N TYR A 15 6.56 1.07 -14.31
CA TYR A 15 7.01 0.33 -13.13
C TYR A 15 8.30 0.91 -12.56
N ASP A 16 9.32 1.10 -13.40
CA ASP A 16 10.63 1.61 -12.99
C ASP A 16 10.48 3.03 -12.41
N ALA A 17 9.75 3.92 -13.10
CA ALA A 17 9.51 5.28 -12.63
C ALA A 17 8.70 5.34 -11.33
N ALA A 18 7.66 4.50 -11.18
CA ALA A 18 6.89 4.39 -9.95
C ALA A 18 7.70 3.77 -8.80
N THR A 19 8.70 2.95 -9.09
CA THR A 19 9.59 2.33 -8.09
C THR A 19 10.68 3.31 -7.65
N THR A 20 11.26 4.06 -8.59
CA THR A 20 12.35 5.01 -8.31
C THR A 20 11.86 6.38 -7.86
N GLY A 21 10.58 6.69 -8.09
CA GLY A 21 10.02 8.01 -7.84
C GLY A 21 10.39 9.03 -8.92
N ASP A 22 10.65 8.57 -10.15
CA ASP A 22 10.91 9.45 -11.30
C ASP A 22 9.60 10.08 -11.77
N ILE A 23 9.24 11.21 -11.15
CA ILE A 23 8.00 11.93 -11.39
C ILE A 23 7.93 12.43 -12.84
N ASP A 24 9.03 12.94 -13.39
CA ASP A 24 9.06 13.54 -14.72
C ASP A 24 8.76 12.50 -15.81
N THR A 25 9.42 11.34 -15.75
CA THR A 25 9.16 10.22 -16.66
C THR A 25 7.74 9.71 -16.47
N PHE A 26 7.33 9.49 -15.21
CA PHE A 26 6.01 8.97 -14.90
C PHE A 26 4.89 9.87 -15.43
N GLN A 27 4.97 11.17 -15.14
CA GLN A 27 4.01 12.17 -15.57
C GLN A 27 3.99 12.32 -17.09
N THR A 28 5.14 12.28 -17.75
CA THR A 28 5.21 12.34 -19.22
C THR A 28 4.48 11.16 -19.87
N LEU A 29 4.70 9.94 -19.37
CA LEU A 29 4.05 8.74 -19.91
C LEU A 29 2.53 8.79 -19.69
N VAL A 30 2.10 9.17 -18.50
CA VAL A 30 0.69 9.27 -18.15
C VAL A 30 -0.03 10.41 -18.89
N GLN A 31 0.65 11.52 -19.20
CA GLN A 31 0.10 12.60 -20.03
C GLN A 31 -0.08 12.17 -21.49
N GLN A 32 0.79 11.30 -22.00
CA GLN A 32 0.68 10.76 -23.36
C GLN A 32 -0.51 9.80 -23.48
N ASP A 33 -0.73 8.98 -22.45
CA ASP A 33 -1.86 8.06 -22.40
C ASP A 33 -2.32 7.82 -20.94
N PRO A 34 -3.38 8.50 -20.48
CA PRO A 34 -3.91 8.33 -19.13
C PRO A 34 -4.48 6.93 -18.85
N PHE A 35 -4.88 6.19 -19.89
CA PHE A 35 -5.43 4.84 -19.75
C PHE A 35 -4.36 3.78 -19.44
N LEU A 36 -3.08 4.17 -19.40
CA LEU A 36 -2.02 3.28 -18.94
C LEU A 36 -2.15 2.94 -17.45
N VAL A 37 -2.86 3.76 -16.67
CA VAL A 37 -2.86 3.67 -15.21
C VAL A 37 -3.74 2.53 -14.69
N ASP A 38 -4.88 2.26 -15.35
CA ASP A 38 -5.87 1.27 -14.93
C ASP A 38 -5.75 -0.08 -15.67
N GLN A 39 -5.00 -0.13 -16.77
CA GLN A 39 -4.83 -1.35 -17.59
C GLN A 39 -3.63 -2.21 -17.17
N VAL A 40 -2.67 -1.66 -16.42
CA VAL A 40 -1.43 -2.36 -16.08
C VAL A 40 -1.55 -3.12 -14.76
N SER A 41 -1.20 -4.39 -14.81
CA SER A 41 -1.04 -5.25 -13.63
C SER A 41 0.34 -5.87 -13.65
N PHE A 42 1.04 -5.77 -12.52
CA PHE A 42 2.39 -6.30 -12.33
C PHE A 42 2.36 -7.61 -11.55
N ALA A 43 3.55 -8.15 -11.28
CA ALA A 43 3.71 -9.35 -10.46
C ALA A 43 2.89 -9.28 -9.16
N ARG A 44 2.28 -10.40 -8.80
CA ARG A 44 1.35 -10.56 -7.67
C ARG A 44 0.01 -9.81 -7.82
N SER A 45 -0.42 -9.53 -9.06
CA SER A 45 -1.65 -8.77 -9.35
C SER A 45 -1.66 -7.35 -8.78
N ARG A 46 -0.50 -6.69 -8.81
CA ARG A 46 -0.32 -5.33 -8.24
C ARG A 46 -0.55 -4.26 -9.29
N ASN A 47 -1.29 -3.22 -8.94
CA ASN A 47 -1.37 -1.99 -9.73
C ASN A 47 -0.22 -1.01 -9.37
N LEU A 48 -0.12 0.10 -10.09
CA LEU A 48 0.88 1.14 -9.84
C LEU A 48 0.81 1.75 -8.42
N LEU A 49 -0.38 1.82 -7.82
CA LEU A 49 -0.54 2.37 -6.47
C LEU A 49 0.08 1.47 -5.41
N HIS A 50 0.06 0.14 -5.61
CA HIS A 50 0.84 -0.79 -4.77
C HIS A 50 2.34 -0.55 -4.90
N ILE A 51 2.84 -0.24 -6.11
CA ILE A 51 4.27 0.00 -6.35
C ILE A 51 4.72 1.31 -5.67
N ALA A 52 3.93 2.38 -5.83
CA ALA A 52 4.18 3.65 -5.15
C ALA A 52 4.13 3.47 -3.62
N ALA A 53 3.12 2.77 -3.10
CA ALA A 53 3.00 2.45 -1.69
C ALA A 53 4.16 1.61 -1.15
N ALA A 54 4.66 0.64 -1.94
CA ALA A 54 5.80 -0.20 -1.58
C ALA A 54 7.12 0.56 -1.53
N SER A 55 7.21 1.68 -2.27
CA SER A 55 8.42 2.48 -2.45
C SER A 55 8.38 3.80 -1.67
N GLY A 56 7.22 4.17 -1.12
CA GLY A 56 7.03 5.39 -0.32
C GLY A 56 6.79 6.67 -1.12
N HIS A 57 6.53 6.59 -2.44
CA HIS A 57 6.50 7.76 -3.32
C HIS A 57 5.14 8.44 -3.36
N VAL A 58 4.94 9.41 -2.46
CA VAL A 58 3.68 10.17 -2.31
C VAL A 58 3.25 10.85 -3.61
N GLU A 59 4.18 11.45 -4.35
CA GLU A 59 3.83 12.23 -5.53
C GLU A 59 3.37 11.35 -6.70
N ILE A 60 3.96 10.17 -6.86
CA ILE A 60 3.46 9.16 -7.81
C ILE A 60 2.04 8.74 -7.42
N ALA A 61 1.79 8.46 -6.13
CA ALA A 61 0.46 8.15 -5.64
C ALA A 61 -0.54 9.29 -5.87
N ARG A 62 -0.10 10.55 -5.77
CA ARG A 62 -0.94 11.72 -6.05
C ARG A 62 -1.35 11.78 -7.51
N ILE A 63 -0.41 11.59 -8.43
CA ILE A 63 -0.70 11.55 -9.87
C ILE A 63 -1.71 10.43 -10.17
N LEU A 64 -1.45 9.22 -9.67
CA LEU A 64 -2.31 8.06 -9.85
C LEU A 64 -3.75 8.32 -9.40
N LEU A 65 -3.93 8.80 -8.17
CA LEU A 65 -5.26 9.06 -7.60
C LEU A 65 -5.96 10.28 -8.22
N SER A 66 -5.23 11.17 -8.89
CA SER A 66 -5.85 12.26 -9.64
C SER A 66 -6.54 11.77 -10.93
N ILE A 67 -6.19 10.58 -11.41
CA ILE A 67 -6.67 10.00 -12.66
C ILE A 67 -7.72 8.92 -12.39
N ALA A 68 -7.44 8.00 -11.46
CA ALA A 68 -8.31 6.87 -11.11
C ALA A 68 -8.39 6.68 -9.58
N PRO A 69 -9.11 7.57 -8.87
CA PRO A 69 -9.10 7.61 -7.40
C PRO A 69 -9.72 6.39 -6.74
N ASP A 70 -10.85 5.89 -7.25
CA ASP A 70 -11.66 4.90 -6.53
C ASP A 70 -11.21 3.46 -6.84
N GLU A 71 -11.06 3.06 -8.10
CA GLU A 71 -10.71 1.67 -8.42
C GLU A 71 -9.33 1.25 -7.88
N MET A 72 -8.34 2.16 -7.90
CA MET A 72 -6.96 1.81 -7.54
C MET A 72 -6.75 1.59 -6.05
N ARG A 73 -7.52 2.28 -5.19
CA ARG A 73 -7.43 2.19 -3.72
C ARG A 73 -7.91 0.85 -3.20
N TRP A 74 -8.93 0.29 -3.85
CA TRP A 74 -9.60 -0.94 -3.44
C TRP A 74 -9.04 -2.19 -4.11
N TRP A 75 -8.17 -2.03 -5.11
CA TRP A 75 -7.49 -3.15 -5.73
C TRP A 75 -6.67 -3.92 -4.71
N VAL A 76 -6.71 -5.25 -4.78
CA VAL A 76 -5.96 -6.14 -3.90
C VAL A 76 -4.99 -7.01 -4.70
N ASP A 77 -3.81 -7.23 -4.13
CA ASP A 77 -2.82 -8.14 -4.67
C ASP A 77 -3.18 -9.62 -4.37
N ASP A 78 -2.38 -10.58 -4.85
CA ASP A 78 -2.62 -12.03 -4.66
C ASP A 78 -2.68 -12.48 -3.18
N GLN A 79 -2.39 -11.60 -2.21
CA GLN A 79 -2.50 -11.87 -0.77
C GLN A 79 -3.67 -11.10 -0.12
N GLY A 80 -4.54 -10.49 -0.93
CA GLY A 80 -5.62 -9.64 -0.47
C GLY A 80 -5.14 -8.27 0.03
N MET A 81 -3.87 -7.90 -0.17
CA MET A 81 -3.35 -6.63 0.31
C MET A 81 -3.65 -5.52 -0.69
N ASN A 82 -4.32 -4.47 -0.23
CA ASN A 82 -4.43 -3.19 -0.94
C ASN A 82 -3.18 -2.31 -0.72
N PRO A 83 -3.06 -1.14 -1.39
CA PRO A 83 -1.89 -0.26 -1.25
C PRO A 83 -1.63 0.23 0.19
N VAL A 84 -2.66 0.41 1.01
CA VAL A 84 -2.52 0.84 2.42
C VAL A 84 -1.82 -0.25 3.25
N HIS A 85 -2.19 -1.51 3.07
CA HIS A 85 -1.50 -2.63 3.71
C HIS A 85 -0.03 -2.70 3.31
N ILE A 86 0.27 -2.48 2.02
CA ILE A 86 1.65 -2.47 1.52
C ILE A 86 2.46 -1.34 2.16
N ALA A 87 1.94 -0.11 2.17
CA ALA A 87 2.63 1.03 2.79
C ALA A 87 2.91 0.77 4.28
N ALA A 88 1.92 0.23 5.00
CA ALA A 88 2.06 -0.09 6.41
C ALA A 88 3.07 -1.21 6.67
N MET A 89 3.04 -2.29 5.89
CA MET A 89 4.01 -3.38 5.96
C MET A 89 5.45 -2.90 5.70
N LYS A 90 5.61 -1.90 4.81
CA LYS A 90 6.91 -1.33 4.44
C LYS A 90 7.38 -0.20 5.36
N GLY A 91 6.51 0.34 6.21
CA GLY A 91 6.86 1.40 7.15
C GLY A 91 6.78 2.82 6.58
N HIS A 92 6.14 3.00 5.42
CA HIS A 92 6.12 4.30 4.74
C HIS A 92 4.96 5.18 5.25
N VAL A 93 5.22 5.91 6.34
CA VAL A 93 4.21 6.72 7.05
C VAL A 93 3.65 7.85 6.17
N GLU A 94 4.48 8.56 5.41
CA GLU A 94 4.03 9.73 4.63
C GLU A 94 3.00 9.36 3.54
N ILE A 95 3.28 8.30 2.77
CA ILE A 95 2.32 7.82 1.76
C ILE A 95 1.10 7.18 2.42
N LEU A 96 1.26 6.52 3.56
CA LEU A 96 0.14 5.97 4.30
C LEU A 96 -0.80 7.08 4.79
N GLU A 97 -0.25 8.19 5.30
CA GLU A 97 -1.02 9.34 5.71
C GLU A 97 -1.80 9.94 4.53
N PHE A 98 -1.13 10.11 3.39
CA PHE A 98 -1.74 10.59 2.15
C PHE A 98 -2.87 9.68 1.67
N LEU A 99 -2.65 8.37 1.62
CA LEU A 99 -3.66 7.39 1.21
C LEU A 99 -4.88 7.42 2.15
N LEU A 100 -4.67 7.62 3.45
CA LEU A 100 -5.73 7.64 4.47
C LEU A 100 -6.30 9.03 4.76
N GLN A 101 -6.00 10.06 3.95
CA GLN A 101 -6.38 11.42 4.28
C GLN A 101 -7.90 11.66 4.23
N ASN A 102 -8.59 11.07 3.26
CA ASN A 102 -10.03 11.28 3.02
C ASN A 102 -10.88 10.02 3.20
N ASP A 103 -10.25 8.86 3.29
CA ASP A 103 -10.94 7.58 3.46
C ASP A 103 -10.06 6.62 4.26
N LEU A 104 -10.59 6.15 5.38
CA LEU A 104 -9.92 5.20 6.28
C LEU A 104 -10.27 3.75 5.95
N SER A 105 -11.30 3.52 5.13
CA SER A 105 -11.87 2.21 4.86
C SER A 105 -10.85 1.21 4.32
N PRO A 106 -9.89 1.58 3.45
CA PRO A 106 -8.86 0.64 3.00
C PRO A 106 -7.98 0.08 4.13
N ALA A 107 -7.82 0.79 5.26
CA ALA A 107 -7.10 0.27 6.42
C ALA A 107 -7.93 -0.70 7.26
N MET A 108 -9.27 -0.71 7.09
CA MET A 108 -10.19 -1.55 7.85
C MET A 108 -10.33 -2.95 7.27
N GLU A 109 -9.97 -3.12 6.00
CA GLU A 109 -9.99 -4.40 5.31
C GLU A 109 -9.14 -5.43 6.06
N ARG A 110 -9.70 -6.64 6.23
CA ARG A 110 -8.99 -7.75 6.87
C ARG A 110 -8.34 -8.62 5.81
N LEU A 111 -7.08 -8.95 6.03
CA LEU A 111 -6.32 -9.86 5.18
C LEU A 111 -6.69 -11.31 5.48
N HIS A 112 -6.06 -12.22 4.74
CA HIS A 112 -6.09 -13.64 5.07
C HIS A 112 -5.71 -13.88 6.54
N ARG A 113 -6.37 -14.84 7.18
CA ARG A 113 -6.29 -15.11 8.62
C ARG A 113 -6.82 -13.98 9.50
N GLY A 114 -7.62 -13.07 8.95
CA GLY A 114 -8.25 -12.01 9.73
C GLY A 114 -7.29 -10.91 10.20
N GLN A 115 -6.08 -10.86 9.66
CA GLN A 115 -5.08 -9.88 10.08
C GLN A 115 -5.49 -8.47 9.66
N THR A 116 -5.35 -7.51 10.57
CA THR A 116 -5.52 -6.08 10.28
C THR A 116 -4.18 -5.45 9.89
N VAL A 117 -4.22 -4.21 9.39
CA VAL A 117 -3.01 -3.42 9.12
C VAL A 117 -2.11 -3.25 10.36
N LEU A 118 -2.67 -3.25 11.59
CA LEU A 118 -1.87 -3.19 12.83
C LEU A 118 -1.06 -4.48 13.05
N HIS A 119 -1.64 -5.65 12.77
CA HIS A 119 -0.92 -6.94 12.83
C HIS A 119 0.27 -6.95 11.87
N LEU A 120 0.09 -6.39 10.66
CA LEU A 120 1.20 -6.24 9.71
C LEU A 120 2.31 -5.36 10.26
N CYS A 121 1.98 -4.22 10.88
CA CYS A 121 2.99 -3.34 11.47
C CYS A 121 3.82 -4.08 12.52
N VAL A 122 3.19 -4.85 13.40
CA VAL A 122 3.87 -5.64 14.43
C VAL A 122 4.74 -6.74 13.83
N LYS A 123 4.18 -7.53 12.90
CA LYS A 123 4.89 -8.62 12.23
C LYS A 123 6.13 -8.12 11.48
N HIS A 124 6.05 -6.94 10.89
CA HIS A 124 7.12 -6.32 10.11
C HIS A 124 7.95 -5.27 10.86
N ARG A 125 7.71 -5.09 12.17
CA ARG A 125 8.45 -4.18 13.05
C ARG A 125 8.39 -2.70 12.64
N GLN A 126 7.25 -2.27 12.13
CA GLN A 126 7.02 -0.90 11.65
C GLN A 126 6.45 -0.03 12.77
N LEU A 127 7.29 0.32 13.75
CA LEU A 127 6.88 1.03 14.96
C LEU A 127 6.23 2.39 14.67
N GLU A 128 6.86 3.24 13.85
CA GLU A 128 6.34 4.58 13.57
C GLU A 128 5.00 4.52 12.80
N THR A 129 4.84 3.52 11.94
CA THR A 129 3.59 3.25 11.24
C THR A 129 2.51 2.73 12.18
N LEU A 130 2.86 1.85 13.13
CA LEU A 130 1.95 1.40 14.17
C LEU A 130 1.43 2.61 14.98
N LYS A 131 2.34 3.47 15.48
CA LYS A 131 1.99 4.68 16.25
C LYS A 131 1.04 5.58 15.47
N PHE A 132 1.36 5.82 14.20
CA PHE A 132 0.52 6.63 13.31
C PHE A 132 -0.88 6.02 13.16
N LEU A 133 -0.97 4.72 12.89
CA LEU A 133 -2.24 4.03 12.68
C LEU A 133 -3.05 3.90 13.97
N VAL A 134 -2.47 3.58 15.11
CA VAL A 134 -3.18 3.52 16.40
C VAL A 134 -3.82 4.88 16.72
N LYS A 135 -3.07 5.97 16.55
CA LYS A 135 -3.59 7.33 16.76
C LYS A 135 -4.73 7.68 15.82
N LYS A 136 -4.72 7.17 14.57
CA LYS A 136 -5.70 7.48 13.53
C LYS A 136 -6.88 6.50 13.50
N LEU A 137 -6.68 5.26 13.96
CA LEU A 137 -7.54 4.09 13.77
C LEU A 137 -7.70 3.28 15.07
N ASP A 138 -8.09 3.95 16.16
CA ASP A 138 -8.28 3.32 17.48
C ASP A 138 -9.21 2.09 17.43
N ILE A 139 -10.16 2.07 16.49
CA ILE A 139 -11.10 0.96 16.27
C ILE A 139 -10.43 -0.37 15.87
N LEU A 140 -9.18 -0.38 15.40
CA LEU A 140 -8.48 -1.59 15.00
C LEU A 140 -7.73 -2.29 16.14
N VAL A 141 -7.44 -1.58 17.23
CA VAL A 141 -6.68 -2.11 18.37
C VAL A 141 -7.31 -3.36 19.00
N PRO A 142 -8.63 -3.44 19.23
CA PRO A 142 -9.24 -4.60 19.89
C PRO A 142 -9.49 -5.80 18.96
N VAL A 143 -9.12 -5.71 17.67
CA VAL A 143 -9.49 -6.73 16.67
C VAL A 143 -8.55 -7.93 16.77
N ASN A 144 -9.12 -9.12 16.93
CA ASN A 144 -8.37 -10.38 16.87
C ASN A 144 -8.18 -10.83 15.41
N ASP A 145 -7.07 -11.50 15.12
CA ASP A 145 -6.91 -12.33 13.94
C ASP A 145 -7.54 -13.73 14.16
N ASP A 146 -7.40 -14.62 13.17
CA ASP A 146 -8.01 -15.97 13.21
C ASP A 146 -7.31 -16.91 14.22
N ASP A 147 -6.10 -16.57 14.68
CA ASP A 147 -5.41 -17.27 15.77
C ASP A 147 -5.89 -16.73 17.15
N GLY A 148 -6.78 -15.74 17.16
CA GLY A 148 -7.32 -15.12 18.37
C GLY A 148 -6.42 -14.05 18.98
N GLU A 149 -5.36 -13.65 18.28
CA GLU A 149 -4.39 -12.66 18.76
C GLU A 149 -4.80 -11.26 18.29
N LYS A 150 -4.72 -10.25 19.17
CA LYS A 150 -4.67 -8.84 18.73
C LYS A 150 -3.26 -8.50 18.24
N ALA A 151 -3.12 -7.34 17.58
CA ALA A 151 -1.81 -6.79 17.25
C ALA A 151 -0.93 -6.63 18.51
N PHE A 152 -1.51 -6.23 19.64
CA PHE A 152 -0.84 -6.18 20.94
C PHE A 152 -0.37 -7.57 21.41
N ASP A 153 -1.25 -8.58 21.36
CA ASP A 153 -0.93 -9.95 21.81
C ASP A 153 0.22 -10.53 20.95
N LEU A 154 0.17 -10.27 19.64
CA LEU A 154 1.23 -10.61 18.69
C LEU A 154 2.57 -9.91 19.03
N ALA A 155 2.53 -8.64 19.47
CA ALA A 155 3.72 -7.89 19.87
C ALA A 155 4.38 -8.50 21.11
N VAL A 156 3.58 -8.87 22.12
CA VAL A 156 4.04 -9.59 23.31
C VAL A 156 4.68 -10.92 22.92
N ARG A 157 3.98 -11.75 22.14
CA ARG A 157 4.47 -13.08 21.74
C ARG A 157 5.77 -13.02 20.94
N CYS A 158 5.95 -11.97 20.13
CA CYS A 158 7.12 -11.79 19.28
C CYS A 158 8.26 -11.00 19.97
N ASN A 159 8.15 -10.70 21.27
CA ASN A 159 9.08 -9.88 22.05
C ASN A 159 9.37 -8.54 21.35
N ARG A 160 8.30 -7.81 20.99
CA ARG A 160 8.35 -6.48 20.37
C ARG A 160 8.09 -5.41 21.42
N ASP A 161 8.94 -5.34 22.44
CA ASP A 161 8.73 -4.50 23.63
C ASP A 161 8.38 -3.05 23.29
N GLU A 162 9.06 -2.48 22.29
CA GLU A 162 8.83 -1.12 21.77
C GLU A 162 7.42 -0.87 21.21
N MET A 163 6.69 -1.93 20.83
CA MET A 163 5.35 -1.88 20.23
C MET A 163 4.24 -2.23 21.23
N ILE A 164 4.57 -2.67 22.45
CA ILE A 164 3.59 -3.02 23.50
C ILE A 164 3.01 -1.74 24.14
N GLU A 165 3.69 -0.60 24.00
CA GLU A 165 3.26 0.68 24.57
C GLU A 165 2.15 1.38 23.75
N TYR A 166 1.80 0.84 22.58
CA TYR A 166 0.89 1.43 21.60
C TYR A 166 -0.17 0.42 21.15
#